data_AF-X1UNA2-F1
#
_entry.id   AF-X1UNA2-F1
#
_cell.length_a   1.000
_cell.length_b   1.000
_cell.length_c   1.000
_cell.angle_alpha   90.00
_cell.angle_beta   90.00
_cell.angle_gamma   90.00
#
_symmetry.space_group_name_H-M   'P 1'
#
loop_
_entity.id
_entity.type
_entity.pdbx_description
1 polymer ?
#
loop_
_entity_poly.entity_id
_entity_poly.type
_entity_poly.pdbx_seq_one_letter_code
_entity_poly.pdbx_strand_id
1 'polypeptide(L)'
;DAMLDGMQDSGTELYSSLLGRFITRNDLYALQDWGEWWCSGATVWGKWTQNEELDGGLIQGKNMDGEIDLRKTTVNDLLIFANEPSDTTKAKWIGLNWPGFIGEYNGMNQYGVTAVTHAGNSPANWEPTDFYTVPLIYREVMERAHSISEAIEIIFSYKSSAGGPGIMGEIINMASPYFEDREGHPAVIFEGDSYGGIVRYPDDVPPSDPYTILVTNTFFKYKGGETSSPCKM
;
A
#
# COMPACT_ATOMS: atom_id res chain seq x y z
N ASP A 1 10.66 14.04 12.25
CA ASP A 1 11.52 15.24 12.19
C ASP A 1 12.68 15.11 11.24
N ALA A 2 13.41 13.98 11.21
CA ALA A 2 14.55 13.78 10.32
C ALA A 2 14.37 14.26 8.86
N MET A 3 13.18 14.12 8.27
CA MET A 3 12.90 14.67 6.93
C MET A 3 12.90 16.21 6.90
N LEU A 4 12.24 16.88 7.85
CA LEU A 4 12.28 18.34 7.95
C LEU A 4 13.70 18.84 8.23
N ASP A 5 14.39 18.18 9.16
CA ASP A 5 15.78 18.52 9.50
C ASP A 5 16.67 18.39 8.25
N GLY A 6 16.53 17.29 7.50
CA GLY A 6 17.24 17.09 6.24
C GLY A 6 16.93 18.15 5.17
N MET A 7 15.67 18.59 5.05
CA MET A 7 15.31 19.68 4.14
C MET A 7 15.92 21.03 4.57
N GLN A 8 15.97 21.30 5.88
CA GLN A 8 16.61 22.50 6.42
C GLN A 8 18.12 22.48 6.21
N ASP A 9 18.76 21.35 6.52
CA ASP A 9 20.21 21.15 6.36
C ASP A 9 20.65 21.24 4.90
N SER A 10 19.78 20.86 3.96
CA SER A 10 20.03 21.03 2.52
C SER A 10 19.89 22.47 2.04
N GLY A 11 19.46 23.40 2.91
CA GLY A 11 19.17 24.79 2.55
C GLY A 11 17.87 24.99 1.76
N THR A 12 16.94 24.02 1.80
CA THR A 12 15.65 24.16 1.12
C THR A 12 14.79 25.23 1.81
N GLU A 13 14.23 26.16 1.05
CA GLU A 13 13.27 27.11 1.58
C GLU A 13 11.96 26.40 1.95
N LEU A 14 11.66 26.34 3.25
CA LEU A 14 10.44 25.71 3.76
C LEU A 14 9.23 26.64 3.80
N TYR A 15 9.36 27.91 3.41
CA TYR A 15 8.21 28.82 3.34
C TYR A 15 7.38 28.51 2.08
N SER A 16 6.12 28.13 2.28
CA SER A 16 5.19 27.95 1.17
C SER A 16 4.39 29.22 0.94
N SER A 17 4.60 29.89 -0.20
CA SER A 17 3.82 31.06 -0.59
C SER A 17 2.34 30.74 -0.80
N LEU A 18 2.02 29.50 -1.18
CA LEU A 18 0.65 29.02 -1.34
C LEU A 18 -0.09 28.95 0.01
N LEU A 19 0.60 28.47 1.05
CA LEU A 19 0.03 28.35 2.40
C LEU A 19 0.19 29.64 3.22
N GLY A 20 1.05 30.57 2.78
CA GLY A 20 1.41 31.78 3.52
C GLY A 20 2.17 31.52 4.81
N ARG A 21 2.74 30.31 4.97
CA ARG A 21 3.45 29.87 6.19
C ARG A 21 4.53 28.85 5.86
N PHE A 22 5.39 28.59 6.85
CA PHE A 22 6.35 27.50 6.77
C PHE A 22 5.66 26.13 6.78
N ILE A 23 6.24 25.19 6.02
CA ILE A 23 5.92 23.77 6.06
C ILE A 23 6.27 23.24 7.46
N THR A 24 5.36 22.44 7.99
CA THR A 24 5.42 21.86 9.33
C THR A 24 5.33 20.34 9.26
N ARG A 25 5.53 19.68 10.40
CA ARG A 25 5.34 18.23 10.51
C ARG A 25 3.93 17.78 10.07
N ASN A 26 2.91 18.58 10.36
CA ASN A 26 1.53 18.25 9.99
C ASN A 26 1.32 18.24 8.47
N ASP A 27 2.06 19.06 7.73
CA ASP A 27 2.00 19.05 6.26
C ASP A 27 2.63 17.77 5.70
N LEU A 28 3.73 17.30 6.30
CA LEU A 28 4.33 16.01 5.93
C LEU A 28 3.40 14.85 6.26
N TYR A 29 2.71 14.88 7.40
CA TYR A 29 1.70 13.86 7.73
C TYR A 29 0.53 13.90 6.75
N ALA A 30 -0.02 15.08 6.46
CA ALA A 30 -1.10 15.23 5.50
C ALA A 30 -0.71 14.72 4.09
N LEU A 31 0.55 14.92 3.69
CA LEU A 31 1.07 14.40 2.42
C LEU A 31 1.07 12.85 2.38
N GLN A 32 1.22 12.18 3.52
CA GLN A 32 1.21 10.72 3.56
C GLN A 32 -0.16 10.11 3.29
N ASP A 33 -1.26 10.87 3.36
CA ASP A 33 -2.61 10.34 3.09
C ASP A 33 -3.18 10.92 1.79
N TRP A 34 -2.29 11.28 0.84
CA TRP A 34 -2.69 11.74 -0.48
C TRP A 34 -3.32 10.61 -1.29
N GLY A 35 -4.59 10.77 -1.73
CA GLY A 35 -5.50 9.64 -1.90
C GLY A 35 -6.31 9.52 -3.19
N GLU A 36 -5.97 10.16 -4.31
CA GLU A 36 -6.72 10.00 -5.57
C GLU A 36 -5.93 9.23 -6.63
N TRP A 37 -5.84 7.91 -6.45
CA TRP A 37 -5.07 7.02 -7.33
C TRP A 37 -5.98 6.00 -8.00
N TRP A 38 -5.81 5.83 -9.30
CA TRP A 38 -6.39 4.71 -10.03
C TRP A 38 -5.29 3.70 -10.27
N CYS A 39 -5.56 2.42 -10.06
CA CYS A 39 -4.51 1.44 -9.97
C CYS A 39 -4.99 0.14 -10.59
N SER A 40 -4.08 -0.56 -11.26
CA SER A 40 -4.32 -1.91 -11.78
C SER A 40 -3.14 -2.79 -11.43
N GLY A 41 -3.38 -4.05 -11.10
CA GLY A 41 -2.35 -4.95 -10.63
C GLY A 41 -2.72 -6.39 -10.84
N ALA A 42 -1.70 -7.21 -11.00
CA ALA A 42 -1.82 -8.64 -11.20
C ALA A 42 -0.67 -9.35 -10.49
N THR A 43 -1.00 -10.42 -9.78
CA THR A 43 0.00 -11.34 -9.24
C THR A 43 -0.27 -12.71 -9.83
N VAL A 44 0.78 -13.33 -10.39
CA VAL A 44 0.69 -14.58 -11.14
C VAL A 44 1.86 -15.50 -10.74
N TRP A 45 1.61 -16.79 -10.59
CA TRP A 45 2.63 -17.78 -10.18
C TRP A 45 2.33 -19.18 -10.72
N GLY A 46 3.16 -20.16 -10.34
CA GLY A 46 2.98 -21.59 -10.62
C GLY A 46 2.87 -21.90 -12.11
N LYS A 47 1.81 -22.62 -12.49
CA LYS A 47 1.62 -23.09 -13.87
C LYS A 47 1.69 -21.97 -14.93
N TRP A 48 1.34 -20.73 -14.57
CA TRP A 48 1.32 -19.59 -15.49
C TRP A 48 2.69 -18.95 -15.68
N THR A 49 3.63 -19.22 -14.77
CA THR A 49 5.01 -18.73 -14.81
C THR A 49 6.01 -19.87 -14.99
N GLN A 50 5.55 -21.05 -15.44
CA GLN A 50 6.41 -22.19 -15.73
C GLN A 50 7.19 -21.97 -17.04
N ASN A 51 8.36 -21.36 -16.93
CA ASN A 51 9.30 -21.14 -18.02
C ASN A 51 10.75 -21.20 -17.49
N GLU A 52 11.75 -21.11 -18.37
CA GLU A 52 13.17 -21.21 -17.99
C GLU A 52 13.66 -20.08 -17.06
N GLU A 53 12.99 -18.91 -17.04
CA GLU A 53 13.41 -17.74 -16.26
C GLU A 53 12.81 -17.74 -14.85
N LEU A 54 11.52 -18.07 -14.73
CA LEU A 54 10.78 -17.98 -13.47
C LEU A 54 10.61 -19.33 -12.78
N ASP A 55 10.63 -20.45 -13.51
CA ASP A 55 10.42 -21.81 -12.98
C ASP A 55 9.21 -21.93 -12.04
N GLY A 56 8.08 -21.32 -12.42
CA GLY A 56 6.87 -21.29 -11.60
C GLY A 56 6.89 -20.25 -10.48
N GLY A 57 7.97 -19.48 -10.33
CA GLY A 57 8.10 -18.37 -9.39
C GLY A 57 7.02 -17.30 -9.56
N LEU A 58 6.85 -16.48 -8.51
CA LEU A 58 5.83 -15.43 -8.48
C LEU A 58 6.31 -14.17 -9.17
N ILE A 59 5.44 -13.58 -10.00
CA ILE A 59 5.58 -12.22 -10.53
C ILE A 59 4.41 -11.37 -10.05
N GLN A 60 4.71 -10.17 -9.56
CA GLN A 60 3.73 -9.16 -9.19
C GLN A 60 3.97 -7.91 -10.02
N GLY A 61 2.93 -7.45 -10.70
CA GLY A 61 2.94 -6.22 -11.49
C GLY A 61 1.88 -5.25 -11.01
N LYS A 62 2.21 -3.96 -11.08
CA LYS A 62 1.31 -2.86 -10.74
C LYS A 62 1.51 -1.70 -11.71
N ASN A 63 0.39 -1.14 -12.14
CA ASN A 63 0.29 0.21 -12.67
C ASN A 63 -0.30 1.12 -11.61
N MET A 64 0.23 2.34 -11.57
CA MET A 64 -0.20 3.40 -10.68
C MET A 64 -0.54 4.60 -11.55
N ASP A 65 -1.83 4.87 -11.63
CA ASP A 65 -2.46 5.91 -12.42
C ASP A 65 -2.90 7.01 -11.45
N GLY A 66 -2.83 8.28 -11.87
CA GLY A 66 -3.15 9.39 -10.95
C GLY A 66 -2.39 10.68 -11.25
N GLU A 67 -1.60 10.73 -12.31
CA GLU A 67 -0.99 11.99 -12.75
C GLU A 67 -2.06 12.94 -13.30
N ILE A 68 -2.46 13.90 -12.46
CA ILE A 68 -3.42 14.96 -12.78
C ILE A 68 -2.76 16.35 -12.86
N ASP A 69 -1.45 16.44 -12.61
CA ASP A 69 -0.66 17.66 -12.69
C ASP A 69 -0.04 17.82 -14.09
N LEU A 70 -0.22 19.00 -14.68
CA LEU A 70 0.42 19.37 -15.95
C LEU A 70 1.95 19.32 -15.87
N ARG A 71 2.52 19.48 -14.68
CA ARG A 71 3.97 19.40 -14.44
C ARG A 71 4.50 17.96 -14.42
N LYS A 72 3.60 16.98 -14.38
CA LYS A 72 3.93 15.55 -14.33
C LYS A 72 4.82 15.17 -13.14
N THR A 73 4.56 15.78 -11.99
CA THR A 73 5.38 15.64 -10.79
C THR A 73 5.46 14.17 -10.33
N THR A 74 4.35 13.42 -10.35
CA THR A 74 4.36 12.02 -9.90
C THR A 74 5.06 11.09 -10.88
N VAL A 75 5.17 11.48 -12.15
CA VAL A 75 5.91 10.74 -13.17
C VAL A 75 7.40 11.08 -13.15
N ASN A 76 7.75 12.36 -13.01
CA ASN A 76 9.13 12.84 -13.16
C ASN A 76 9.96 12.66 -11.88
N ASP A 77 9.33 12.71 -10.71
CA ASP A 77 10.01 12.73 -9.42
C ASP A 77 9.84 11.42 -8.63
N LEU A 78 9.54 10.31 -9.32
CA LEU A 78 9.48 8.99 -8.70
C LEU A 78 10.88 8.56 -8.24
N LEU A 79 10.99 8.12 -6.99
CA LEU A 79 12.24 7.69 -6.36
C LEU A 79 12.17 6.23 -5.93
N ILE A 80 13.32 5.55 -6.01
CA ILE A 80 13.55 4.26 -5.36
C ILE A 80 14.19 4.54 -4.00
N PHE A 81 13.51 4.17 -2.93
CA PHE A 81 14.01 4.24 -1.57
C PHE A 81 14.59 2.89 -1.18
N ALA A 82 15.90 2.80 -1.01
CA ALA A 82 16.55 1.64 -0.41
C ALA A 82 16.84 1.94 1.06
N ASN A 83 16.12 1.27 1.96
CA ASN A 83 16.20 1.50 3.40
C ASN A 83 16.89 0.33 4.10
N GLU A 84 17.95 0.67 4.83
CA GLU A 84 18.60 -0.20 5.80
C GLU A 84 18.40 0.41 7.18
N PRO A 85 17.37 -0.02 7.93
CA PRO A 85 17.12 0.49 9.27
C PRO A 85 18.33 0.31 10.18
N SER A 86 18.63 1.30 11.02
CA SER A 86 19.69 1.20 12.03
C SER A 86 19.36 0.20 13.13
N ASP A 87 18.07 0.00 13.40
CA ASP A 87 17.57 -1.07 14.24
C ASP A 87 17.64 -2.40 13.49
N THR A 88 18.60 -3.24 13.85
CA THR A 88 18.87 -4.53 13.21
C THR A 88 17.75 -5.57 13.40
N THR A 89 16.76 -5.29 14.26
CA THR A 89 15.56 -6.14 14.37
C THR A 89 14.58 -5.92 13.23
N LYS A 90 14.74 -4.83 12.47
CA LYS A 90 13.90 -4.50 11.32
C LYS A 90 14.52 -5.02 10.03
N ALA A 91 13.66 -5.44 9.11
CA ALA A 91 14.05 -5.85 7.78
C ALA A 91 14.55 -4.67 6.94
N LYS A 92 15.54 -4.93 6.08
CA LYS A 92 15.86 -4.03 4.97
C LYS A 92 14.74 -4.08 3.95
N TRP A 93 14.47 -2.98 3.28
CA TRP A 93 13.39 -2.91 2.30
C TRP A 93 13.67 -1.89 1.21
N ILE A 94 13.04 -2.10 0.06
CA ILE A 94 12.99 -1.15 -1.04
C ILE A 94 11.55 -0.68 -1.25
N GLY A 95 11.41 0.57 -1.68
CA GLY A 95 10.11 1.21 -1.90
C GLY A 95 10.13 2.14 -3.10
N LEU A 96 8.95 2.40 -3.67
CA LEU A 96 8.75 3.35 -4.76
C LEU A 96 7.79 4.45 -4.31
N ASN A 97 8.33 5.64 -4.05
CA ASN A 97 7.55 6.80 -3.58
C ASN A 97 8.08 8.12 -4.16
N TRP A 98 7.60 9.25 -3.64
CA TRP A 98 7.99 10.60 -4.03
C TRP A 98 8.70 11.36 -2.90
N PRO A 99 9.41 12.46 -3.22
CA PRO A 99 9.91 13.37 -2.20
C PRO A 99 8.83 13.77 -1.19
N GLY A 100 9.16 13.73 0.10
CA GLY A 100 8.22 14.05 1.18
C GLY A 100 7.47 12.84 1.75
N PHE A 101 7.49 11.69 1.09
CA PHE A 101 6.90 10.45 1.61
C PHE A 101 7.84 9.76 2.60
N ILE A 102 7.32 9.42 3.78
CA ILE A 102 8.02 8.71 4.86
C ILE A 102 7.41 7.33 5.16
N GLY A 103 6.19 7.10 4.69
CA GLY A 103 5.57 5.78 4.63
C GLY A 103 5.95 5.02 3.36
N GLU A 104 5.21 3.95 3.07
CA GLU A 104 5.37 3.12 1.88
C GLU A 104 4.03 2.86 1.20
N TYR A 105 4.01 2.85 -0.14
CA TYR A 105 2.86 2.46 -0.94
C TYR A 105 3.13 1.22 -1.80
N ASN A 106 4.37 1.01 -2.21
CA ASN A 106 4.78 -0.01 -3.16
C ASN A 106 6.18 -0.53 -2.78
N GLY A 107 6.20 -1.51 -1.88
CA GLY A 107 7.45 -1.98 -1.29
C GLY A 107 7.68 -3.47 -1.41
N MET A 108 8.95 -3.85 -1.26
CA MET A 108 9.40 -5.22 -1.03
C MET A 108 10.48 -5.24 0.05
N ASN A 109 10.38 -6.16 1.00
CA ASN A 109 11.40 -6.34 2.03
C ASN A 109 12.39 -7.47 1.71
N GLN A 110 13.43 -7.60 2.53
CA GLN A 110 14.51 -8.58 2.33
C GLN A 110 14.06 -10.05 2.38
N TYR A 111 12.86 -10.32 2.89
CA TYR A 111 12.26 -11.66 2.90
C TYR A 111 11.40 -11.94 1.66
N GLY A 112 11.30 -10.97 0.75
CA GLY A 112 10.49 -11.02 -0.45
C GLY A 112 9.00 -10.77 -0.22
N VAL A 113 8.61 -10.29 0.97
CA VAL A 113 7.23 -9.84 1.21
C VAL A 113 7.03 -8.53 0.48
N THR A 114 5.99 -8.47 -0.35
CA THR A 114 5.59 -7.27 -1.07
C THR A 114 4.24 -6.76 -0.56
N ALA A 115 4.07 -5.45 -0.60
CA ALA A 115 2.80 -4.78 -0.40
C ALA A 115 2.69 -3.65 -1.41
N VAL A 116 1.73 -3.76 -2.33
CA VAL A 116 1.48 -2.73 -3.35
C VAL A 116 0.03 -2.27 -3.27
N THR A 117 -0.16 -0.97 -3.15
CA THR A 117 -1.42 -0.38 -2.70
C THR A 117 -2.26 0.19 -3.83
N HIS A 118 -3.55 0.20 -3.62
CA HIS A 118 -4.58 0.57 -4.57
C HIS A 118 -5.62 1.37 -3.81
N ALA A 119 -6.04 2.52 -4.32
CA ALA A 119 -7.12 3.26 -3.68
C ALA A 119 -8.40 2.42 -3.74
N GLY A 120 -9.09 2.29 -2.61
CA GLY A 120 -10.41 1.69 -2.52
C GLY A 120 -11.47 2.78 -2.51
N ASN A 121 -12.53 2.60 -3.30
CA ASN A 121 -13.67 3.51 -3.23
C ASN A 121 -14.54 3.19 -1.99
N SER A 122 -14.51 4.07 -0.99
CA SER A 122 -15.36 3.99 0.20
C SER A 122 -15.72 5.37 0.74
N PRO A 123 -16.94 5.61 1.25
CA PRO A 123 -17.23 6.81 2.03
C PRO A 123 -16.39 6.80 3.32
N ALA A 124 -15.51 7.77 3.48
CA ALA A 124 -14.74 7.94 4.70
C ALA A 124 -15.64 8.23 5.92
N ASN A 125 -15.37 7.57 7.04
CA ASN A 125 -15.87 8.00 8.33
C ASN A 125 -14.99 9.14 8.87
N TRP A 126 -15.56 10.31 9.12
CA TRP A 126 -14.81 11.48 9.60
C TRP A 126 -14.94 11.71 11.11
N GLU A 127 -15.71 10.87 11.82
CA GLU A 127 -15.96 11.02 13.26
C GLU A 127 -14.76 10.62 14.14
N PRO A 128 -14.04 9.52 13.86
CA PRO A 128 -12.86 9.15 14.64
C PRO A 128 -11.73 10.18 14.53
N THR A 129 -10.95 10.28 15.60
CA THR A 129 -9.74 11.13 15.65
C THR A 129 -8.46 10.31 15.88
N ASP A 130 -8.61 8.98 15.98
CA ASP A 130 -7.58 7.99 16.26
C ASP A 130 -7.25 7.12 15.03
N PHE A 131 -7.35 7.71 13.85
CA PHE A 131 -6.97 7.06 12.60
C PHE A 131 -5.47 6.92 12.45
N TYR A 132 -5.05 5.89 11.71
CA TYR A 132 -3.66 5.68 11.35
C TYR A 132 -3.43 6.12 9.91
N THR A 133 -2.28 6.74 9.68
CA THR A 133 -1.76 6.99 8.33
C THR A 133 -1.34 5.67 7.71
N VAL A 134 -2.06 5.28 6.67
CA VAL A 134 -1.99 3.92 6.13
C VAL A 134 -0.60 3.58 5.56
N PRO A 135 0.10 4.48 4.85
CA PRO A 135 1.46 4.20 4.39
C PRO A 135 2.48 3.95 5.51
N LEU A 136 2.24 4.46 6.72
CA LEU A 136 3.10 4.13 7.87
C LEU A 136 2.88 2.70 8.35
N ILE A 137 1.65 2.19 8.28
CA ILE A 137 1.35 0.78 8.55
C ILE A 137 2.06 -0.10 7.51
N TYR A 138 2.06 0.30 6.24
CA TYR A 138 2.71 -0.48 5.18
C TYR A 138 4.21 -0.49 5.28
N ARG A 139 4.81 0.65 5.65
CA ARG A 139 6.22 0.67 6.03
C ARG A 139 6.51 -0.30 7.18
N GLU A 140 5.63 -0.41 8.15
CA GLU A 140 5.79 -1.36 9.23
C GLU A 140 5.70 -2.82 8.77
N VAL A 141 4.83 -3.12 7.81
CA VAL A 141 4.83 -4.42 7.12
C VAL A 141 6.19 -4.67 6.48
N MET A 142 6.75 -3.69 5.77
CA MET A 142 8.09 -3.83 5.17
C MET A 142 9.17 -4.06 6.22
N GLU A 143 9.12 -3.36 7.34
CA GLU A 143 10.12 -3.45 8.41
C GLU A 143 10.00 -4.71 9.29
N ARG A 144 8.84 -5.37 9.35
CA ARG A 144 8.58 -6.44 10.35
C ARG A 144 8.10 -7.78 9.79
N ALA A 145 7.43 -7.82 8.64
CA ALA A 145 6.79 -9.05 8.17
C ALA A 145 7.78 -10.01 7.49
N HIS A 146 7.79 -11.28 7.89
CA HIS A 146 8.55 -12.35 7.23
C HIS A 146 7.67 -13.19 6.28
N SER A 147 6.36 -13.00 6.35
CA SER A 147 5.35 -13.72 5.56
C SER A 147 4.11 -12.86 5.33
N ILE A 148 3.24 -13.29 4.41
CA ILE A 148 1.93 -12.65 4.19
C ILE A 148 1.06 -12.75 5.44
N SER A 149 1.11 -13.86 6.17
CA SER A 149 0.35 -14.01 7.42
C SER A 149 0.74 -12.95 8.44
N GLU A 150 2.04 -12.70 8.62
CA GLU A 150 2.52 -11.62 9.49
C GLU A 150 2.13 -10.24 8.96
N ALA A 151 2.18 -10.01 7.64
CA ALA A 151 1.74 -8.76 7.03
C ALA A 151 0.25 -8.49 7.32
N ILE A 152 -0.60 -9.51 7.17
CA ILE A 152 -2.03 -9.47 7.51
C ILE A 152 -2.21 -9.14 9.00
N GLU A 153 -1.50 -9.82 9.89
CA GLU A 153 -1.57 -9.59 11.34
C GLU A 153 -1.21 -8.15 11.72
N ILE A 154 -0.14 -7.60 11.11
CA ILE A 154 0.25 -6.20 11.31
C ILE A 154 -0.89 -5.28 10.89
N ILE A 155 -1.42 -5.42 9.68
CA ILE A 155 -2.51 -4.56 9.17
C ILE A 155 -3.73 -4.62 10.09
N PHE A 156 -4.16 -5.82 10.52
CA PHE A 156 -5.30 -5.95 11.42
C PHE A 156 -5.04 -5.54 12.87
N SER A 157 -3.78 -5.40 13.28
CA SER A 157 -3.45 -4.85 14.60
C SER A 157 -3.76 -3.36 14.70
N TYR A 158 -3.85 -2.67 13.56
CA TYR A 158 -4.22 -1.27 13.45
C TYR A 158 -5.72 -1.09 13.27
N LYS A 159 -6.41 -0.67 14.33
CA LYS A 159 -7.84 -0.36 14.31
C LYS A 159 -8.11 0.96 15.01
N SER A 160 -8.76 1.86 14.29
CA SER A 160 -9.37 3.06 14.88
C SER A 160 -10.62 2.68 15.68
N SER A 161 -11.18 3.65 16.40
CA SER A 161 -12.47 3.51 17.07
C SER A 161 -13.65 3.18 16.12
N ALA A 162 -13.52 3.41 14.80
CA ALA A 162 -14.50 2.96 13.80
C ALA A 162 -14.27 1.52 13.30
N GLY A 163 -13.15 0.89 13.66
CA GLY A 163 -12.87 -0.53 13.44
C GLY A 163 -11.84 -0.82 12.35
N GLY A 164 -11.63 0.12 11.42
CA GLY A 164 -10.66 0.01 10.34
C GLY A 164 -9.35 0.77 10.55
N PRO A 165 -8.30 0.46 9.77
CA PRO A 165 -6.96 1.05 9.95
C PRO A 165 -6.86 2.51 9.46
N GLY A 166 -7.51 2.85 8.34
CA GLY A 166 -7.37 4.16 7.67
C GLY A 166 -8.67 4.94 7.57
N ILE A 167 -8.61 6.18 7.08
CA ILE A 167 -9.81 7.01 6.83
C ILE A 167 -10.46 6.63 5.50
N MET A 168 -9.64 6.47 4.46
CA MET A 168 -10.08 6.18 3.10
C MET A 168 -10.14 4.68 2.85
N GLY A 169 -10.80 4.30 1.75
CA GLY A 169 -10.75 2.92 1.28
C GLY A 169 -9.36 2.57 0.74
N GLU A 170 -8.89 1.39 1.10
CA GLU A 170 -7.57 0.89 0.81
C GLU A 170 -7.64 -0.57 0.36
N ILE A 171 -6.93 -0.87 -0.73
CA ILE A 171 -6.77 -2.21 -1.25
C ILE A 171 -5.28 -2.50 -1.37
N ILE A 172 -4.83 -3.65 -0.87
CA ILE A 172 -3.40 -4.00 -0.85
C ILE A 172 -3.25 -5.36 -1.48
N ASN A 173 -2.48 -5.42 -2.57
CA ASN A 173 -2.04 -6.69 -3.13
C ASN A 173 -0.73 -7.09 -2.45
N MET A 174 -0.81 -8.09 -1.58
CA MET A 174 0.32 -8.59 -0.82
C MET A 174 0.79 -9.92 -1.40
N ALA A 175 2.10 -10.11 -1.47
CA ALA A 175 2.68 -11.36 -1.91
C ALA A 175 3.93 -11.72 -1.10
N SER A 176 4.33 -12.98 -1.19
CA SER A 176 5.62 -13.49 -0.72
C SER A 176 6.14 -14.52 -1.71
N PRO A 177 7.43 -14.91 -1.66
CA PRO A 177 7.97 -15.86 -2.61
C PRO A 177 7.18 -17.18 -2.62
N TYR A 178 6.85 -17.65 -3.82
CA TYR A 178 6.14 -18.90 -4.03
C TYR A 178 7.13 -20.08 -4.08
N PHE A 179 6.78 -21.15 -3.40
CA PHE A 179 7.47 -22.43 -3.46
C PHE A 179 6.40 -23.54 -3.52
N GLU A 180 6.56 -24.49 -4.44
CA GLU A 180 5.55 -25.53 -4.73
C GLU A 180 5.24 -26.42 -3.51
N ASP A 181 6.20 -26.57 -2.61
CA ASP A 181 6.09 -27.38 -1.39
C ASP A 181 5.43 -26.65 -0.20
N ARG A 182 5.12 -25.35 -0.34
CA ARG A 182 4.45 -24.57 0.71
C ARG A 182 2.94 -24.54 0.51
N GLU A 183 2.20 -24.83 1.59
CA GLU A 183 0.75 -24.69 1.61
C GLU A 183 0.31 -23.22 1.63
N GLY A 184 -0.88 -22.95 1.07
CA GLY A 184 -1.51 -21.63 1.06
C GLY A 184 -1.26 -20.84 -0.22
N HIS A 185 -1.91 -19.67 -0.33
CA HIS A 185 -1.70 -18.78 -1.47
C HIS A 185 -0.51 -17.84 -1.20
N PRO A 186 0.45 -17.72 -2.12
CA PRO A 186 1.59 -16.79 -2.00
C PRO A 186 1.20 -15.35 -2.32
N ALA A 187 -0.08 -15.07 -2.56
CA ALA A 187 -0.60 -13.74 -2.80
C ALA A 187 -2.05 -13.64 -2.31
N VAL A 188 -2.39 -12.51 -1.72
CA VAL A 188 -3.73 -12.17 -1.24
C VAL A 188 -3.99 -10.69 -1.42
N ILE A 189 -5.25 -10.29 -1.29
CA ILE A 189 -5.63 -8.89 -1.31
C ILE A 189 -6.33 -8.51 -0.01
N PHE A 190 -5.81 -7.52 0.70
CA PHE A 190 -6.57 -6.86 1.74
C PHE A 190 -7.50 -5.83 1.09
N GLU A 191 -8.76 -5.82 1.51
CA GLU A 191 -9.76 -4.81 1.14
C GLU A 191 -10.32 -4.21 2.44
N GLY A 192 -10.16 -2.92 2.66
CA GLY A 192 -10.61 -2.27 3.88
C GLY A 192 -10.81 -0.76 3.74
N ASP A 193 -11.36 -0.15 4.78
CA ASP A 193 -11.60 1.28 4.91
C ASP A 193 -11.65 1.68 6.40
N SER A 194 -12.29 2.80 6.74
CA SER A 194 -12.47 3.26 8.12
C SER A 194 -13.28 2.34 9.03
N TYR A 195 -14.12 1.46 8.47
CA TYR A 195 -15.04 0.61 9.22
C TYR A 195 -14.49 -0.79 9.46
N GLY A 196 -13.44 -1.19 8.74
CA GLY A 196 -12.81 -2.49 8.90
C GLY A 196 -12.07 -2.95 7.65
N GLY A 197 -11.90 -4.25 7.53
CA GLY A 197 -11.34 -4.85 6.34
C GLY A 197 -11.43 -6.37 6.34
N ILE A 198 -11.14 -6.98 5.20
CA ILE A 198 -11.16 -8.43 4.98
C ILE A 198 -10.05 -8.82 4.00
N VAL A 199 -9.61 -10.08 4.09
CA VAL A 199 -8.68 -10.67 3.11
C VAL A 199 -9.47 -11.40 2.03
N ARG A 200 -9.18 -11.06 0.78
CA ARG A 200 -9.60 -11.73 -0.43
C ARG A 200 -8.48 -12.63 -0.96
N TYR A 201 -8.82 -13.88 -1.15
CA TYR A 201 -7.98 -14.93 -1.73
C TYR A 201 -8.31 -15.12 -3.22
N PRO A 202 -7.43 -15.79 -3.99
CA PRO A 202 -7.63 -16.04 -5.42
C PRO A 202 -8.98 -16.69 -5.78
N ASP A 203 -9.48 -17.57 -4.91
CA ASP A 203 -10.69 -18.35 -5.16
C ASP A 203 -11.99 -17.67 -4.67
N ASP A 204 -11.89 -16.49 -4.03
CA ASP A 204 -13.07 -15.81 -3.47
C ASP A 204 -13.96 -15.14 -4.52
N VAL A 205 -13.38 -14.72 -5.67
CA VAL A 205 -14.08 -13.89 -6.66
C VAL A 205 -13.79 -14.35 -8.10
N PRO A 206 -14.79 -14.40 -8.99
CA PRO A 206 -14.55 -14.75 -10.39
C PRO A 206 -13.74 -13.68 -11.16
N PRO A 207 -12.92 -14.09 -12.16
CA PRO A 207 -12.59 -15.47 -12.50
C PRO A 207 -11.67 -16.09 -11.44
N SER A 208 -12.03 -17.25 -10.89
CA SER A 208 -11.20 -17.94 -9.90
C SER A 208 -10.12 -18.75 -10.60
N ASP A 209 -8.86 -18.45 -10.31
CA ASP A 209 -7.72 -19.31 -10.65
C ASP A 209 -6.79 -19.36 -9.44
N PRO A 210 -6.40 -20.55 -8.95
CA PRO A 210 -5.60 -20.68 -7.73
C PRO A 210 -4.16 -20.16 -7.88
N TYR A 211 -3.75 -19.74 -9.08
CA TYR A 211 -2.41 -19.25 -9.44
C TYR A 211 -2.41 -17.79 -9.89
N THR A 212 -3.51 -17.06 -9.72
CA THR A 212 -3.62 -15.66 -10.15
C THR A 212 -4.54 -14.87 -9.25
N ILE A 213 -4.16 -13.64 -8.92
CA ILE A 213 -5.07 -12.69 -8.28
C ILE A 213 -4.92 -11.31 -8.93
N LEU A 214 -6.08 -10.74 -9.28
CA LEU A 214 -6.17 -9.44 -9.95
C LEU A 214 -6.75 -8.39 -9.00
N VAL A 215 -6.33 -7.15 -9.22
CA VAL A 215 -6.73 -6.02 -8.40
C VAL A 215 -6.85 -4.74 -9.22
N THR A 216 -7.88 -3.96 -8.93
CA THR A 216 -8.03 -2.57 -9.40
C THR A 216 -8.35 -1.68 -8.20
N ASN A 217 -9.36 -0.83 -8.26
CA ASN A 217 -9.79 0.09 -7.19
C ASN A 217 -11.13 -0.29 -6.56
N THR A 218 -11.65 -1.47 -6.91
CA THR A 218 -12.97 -1.94 -6.47
C THR A 218 -12.81 -3.01 -5.40
N PHE A 219 -13.53 -2.85 -4.29
CA PHE A 219 -13.72 -3.94 -3.34
C PHE A 219 -14.59 -5.02 -3.96
N PHE A 220 -14.09 -6.25 -4.02
CA PHE A 220 -14.87 -7.37 -4.54
C PHE A 220 -15.49 -8.21 -3.42
N LYS A 221 -14.74 -8.41 -2.32
CA LYS A 221 -15.17 -9.19 -1.15
C LYS A 221 -15.70 -8.28 -0.03
N TYR A 222 -15.00 -7.19 0.24
CA TYR A 222 -15.42 -6.21 1.23
C TYR A 222 -16.62 -5.40 0.74
N LYS A 223 -17.56 -5.10 1.64
CA LYS A 223 -18.76 -4.32 1.31
C LYS A 223 -18.66 -2.84 1.70
N GLY A 224 -17.54 -2.44 2.30
CA GLY A 224 -17.33 -1.08 2.80
C GLY A 224 -18.26 -0.74 3.98
N GLY A 225 -18.06 0.44 4.56
CA GLY A 225 -19.13 1.09 5.31
C GLY A 225 -20.30 1.39 4.38
N GLU A 226 -21.35 0.57 4.44
CA GLU A 226 -22.52 0.75 3.58
C GLU A 226 -23.13 2.15 3.74
N THR A 227 -23.25 2.89 2.64
CA THR A 227 -24.56 3.48 2.34
C THR A 227 -25.11 2.75 1.12
N SER A 228 -26.38 2.39 1.23
CA SER A 228 -27.22 1.87 0.17
C SER A 228 -27.30 2.85 -1.02
N SER A 229 -26.30 2.85 -1.89
CA SER A 229 -26.49 3.34 -3.24
C SER A 229 -25.50 2.66 -4.20
N PRO A 230 -25.96 1.71 -5.02
CA PRO A 230 -25.13 1.24 -6.10
C PRO A 230 -25.01 2.39 -7.09
N CYS A 231 -23.82 2.97 -7.22
CA CYS A 231 -23.45 3.62 -8.47
C CYS A 231 -23.35 2.48 -9.50
N LYS A 232 -24.51 2.11 -10.07
CA LYS A 232 -24.58 1.29 -11.27
C LYS A 232 -23.91 2.10 -12.37
N MET A 233 -22.88 1.52 -12.99
CA MET A 233 -22.50 1.89 -14.36
C MET A 233 -23.68 1.67 -15.30
#